data_AF-A0A7V0M161-F1
#
_entry.id   AF-A0A7V0M161-F1
#
_cell.length_a   1.000
_cell.length_b   1.000
_cell.length_c   1.000
_cell.angle_alpha   90.00
_cell.angle_beta   90.00
_cell.angle_gamma   90.00
#
_symmetry.space_group_name_H-M   'P 1'
#
loop_
_entity.id
_entity.type
_entity.pdbx_description
1 polymer ?
#
loop_
_entity_poly.entity_id
_entity_poly.type
_entity_poly.pdbx_seq_one_letter_code
_entity_poly.pdbx_strand_id
1 'polypeptide(L)'
;MEKHKKFSIWYYAFVFLSIMILDYFLFSTPKIKEISYSKFRDLVAKDEVASVVIEPTKIYGVLKKKKSTKQVKSPSKTSAAKKKALTPSKTSEAKKKTLVPSKTSAAKKKIAAAPPKAEASKKIIAPHKETPWRLKFGKMEKRNKELQKREFTVVRLKDNQLLQDLQSHGVDYRGKLESNWLKNFFFNWIIPLGILFLIWVFLFAKMKPGAGMLNVGKSKAKIYQVDASKKVTFEDVAGIDEAVEEVKEVVDYLKEPKKYTRLGAKLPK
;
A
#
# COMPACT_ATOMS: atom_id res chain seq x y z
N MET A 1 -6.33 38.52 -25.00
CA MET A 1 -7.00 38.43 -23.68
C MET A 1 -6.59 37.12 -23.01
N GLU A 2 -5.60 37.13 -22.11
CA GLU A 2 -5.27 35.90 -21.37
C GLU A 2 -6.32 35.67 -20.27
N LYS A 3 -7.09 34.59 -20.38
CA LYS A 3 -8.05 34.17 -19.35
C LYS A 3 -7.27 33.62 -18.16
N HIS A 4 -7.12 34.41 -17.11
CA HIS A 4 -6.59 33.93 -15.83
C HIS A 4 -7.59 32.94 -15.21
N LYS A 5 -7.23 31.65 -15.17
CA LYS A 5 -8.01 30.65 -14.43
C LYS A 5 -7.95 31.02 -12.94
N LYS A 6 -9.06 31.51 -12.40
CA LYS A 6 -9.24 31.76 -10.97
C LYS A 6 -9.41 30.39 -10.30
N PHE A 7 -8.34 29.87 -9.71
CA PHE A 7 -8.41 28.63 -8.95
C PHE A 7 -9.20 28.93 -7.66
N SER A 8 -10.40 28.36 -7.56
CA SER A 8 -11.23 28.47 -6.37
C SER A 8 -10.53 27.79 -5.20
N ILE A 9 -10.51 28.45 -4.03
CA ILE A 9 -9.99 27.90 -2.77
C ILE A 9 -10.54 26.49 -2.50
N TRP A 10 -11.77 26.22 -2.95
CA TRP A 10 -12.43 24.92 -2.84
C TRP A 10 -11.66 23.74 -3.45
N TYR A 11 -10.87 23.96 -4.49
CA TYR A 11 -10.04 22.89 -5.06
C TYR A 11 -8.99 22.40 -4.06
N TYR A 12 -8.33 23.33 -3.37
CA TYR A 12 -7.33 23.00 -2.35
C TYR A 12 -7.97 22.36 -1.13
N ALA A 13 -9.17 22.81 -0.74
CA ALA A 13 -9.94 22.18 0.33
C ALA A 13 -10.28 20.72 0.00
N PHE A 14 -10.69 20.43 -1.25
CA PHE A 14 -10.96 19.06 -1.70
C PHE A 14 -9.71 18.20 -1.76
N VAL A 15 -8.59 18.73 -2.25
CA VAL A 15 -7.32 17.99 -2.27
C VAL A 15 -6.84 17.69 -0.86
N PHE A 16 -6.94 18.66 0.05
CA PHE A 16 -6.61 18.48 1.46
C PHE A 16 -7.51 17.43 2.12
N LEU A 17 -8.83 17.51 1.90
CA LEU A 17 -9.79 16.54 2.43
C LEU A 17 -9.51 15.13 1.87
N SER A 18 -9.21 15.02 0.57
CA SER A 18 -8.87 13.76 -0.08
C SER A 18 -7.60 13.16 0.51
N ILE A 19 -6.57 13.97 0.76
CA ILE A 19 -5.34 13.53 1.42
C ILE A 19 -5.64 13.09 2.86
N MET A 20 -6.46 13.84 3.60
CA MET A 20 -6.83 13.51 4.97
C MET A 20 -7.64 12.21 5.08
N ILE A 21 -8.52 11.95 4.11
CA ILE A 21 -9.28 10.70 3.99
C ILE A 21 -8.36 9.54 3.60
N LEU A 22 -7.45 9.77 2.66
CA LEU A 22 -6.47 8.78 2.24
C LEU A 22 -5.53 8.41 3.39
N ASP A 23 -5.08 9.40 4.16
CA ASP A 23 -4.28 9.22 5.36
C ASP A 23 -5.04 8.36 6.39
N TYR A 24 -6.28 8.73 6.71
CA TYR A 24 -7.13 7.94 7.60
C TYR A 24 -7.30 6.48 7.14
N PHE A 25 -7.42 6.26 5.83
CA PHE A 25 -7.57 4.93 5.25
C PHE A 25 -6.27 4.12 5.28
N LEU A 26 -5.13 4.73 4.95
CA LEU A 26 -3.83 4.07 4.92
C LEU A 26 -3.25 3.79 6.31
N PHE A 27 -3.50 4.67 7.28
CA PHE A 27 -2.92 4.58 8.63
C PHE A 27 -3.88 3.96 9.65
N SER A 28 -5.01 3.39 9.22
CA SER A 28 -5.93 2.66 10.10
C SER A 28 -5.31 1.33 10.57
N THR A 29 -4.43 1.39 11.56
CA THR A 29 -3.87 0.20 12.20
C THR A 29 -4.92 -0.48 13.08
N PRO A 30 -5.16 -1.80 12.94
CA PRO A 30 -6.05 -2.52 13.84
C PRO A 30 -5.50 -2.44 15.28
N LYS A 31 -6.33 -1.96 16.22
CA LYS A 31 -5.99 -1.92 17.65
C LYS A 31 -5.93 -3.35 18.18
N ILE A 32 -4.72 -3.92 18.27
CA ILE A 32 -4.51 -5.24 18.86
C ILE A 32 -4.83 -5.16 20.36
N LYS A 33 -5.50 -6.17 20.91
CA LYS A 33 -5.84 -6.20 22.33
C LYS A 33 -4.58 -6.42 23.16
N GLU A 34 -4.19 -5.39 23.89
CA GLU A 34 -3.09 -5.46 24.85
C GLU A 34 -3.58 -6.13 26.14
N ILE A 35 -2.88 -7.18 26.56
CA ILE A 35 -3.15 -7.93 27.79
C ILE A 35 -2.00 -7.67 28.76
N SER A 36 -2.31 -7.53 30.06
CA SER A 36 -1.27 -7.37 31.09
C SER A 36 -0.39 -8.62 31.21
N TYR A 37 0.87 -8.42 31.62
CA TYR A 37 1.84 -9.51 31.72
C TYR A 37 1.44 -10.58 32.75
N SER A 38 0.88 -10.19 33.89
CA SER A 38 0.36 -11.14 34.89
C SER A 38 -0.78 -12.00 34.31
N LYS A 39 -1.71 -11.39 33.58
CA LYS A 39 -2.79 -12.13 32.92
C LYS A 39 -2.27 -13.09 31.85
N PHE A 40 -1.17 -12.75 31.20
CA PHE A 40 -0.48 -13.67 30.30
C PHE A 40 0.13 -14.87 31.05
N ARG A 41 0.80 -14.65 32.19
CA ARG A 41 1.30 -15.74 33.05
C ARG A 41 0.17 -16.70 33.46
N ASP A 42 -0.99 -16.16 33.84
CA ASP A 42 -2.16 -16.97 34.19
C ASP A 42 -2.65 -17.84 33.03
N LEU A 43 -2.59 -17.30 31.80
CA LEU A 43 -3.02 -18.02 30.59
C LEU A 43 -2.03 -19.13 30.21
N VAL A 44 -0.74 -18.91 30.43
CA VAL A 44 0.29 -19.94 30.25
C VAL A 44 0.09 -21.05 31.29
N ALA A 45 -0.12 -20.69 32.56
CA ALA A 45 -0.39 -21.65 33.63
C ALA A 45 -1.66 -22.49 33.41
N LYS A 46 -2.65 -21.94 32.68
CA LYS A 46 -3.89 -22.62 32.31
C LYS A 46 -3.82 -23.44 31.01
N ASP A 47 -2.64 -23.54 30.38
CA ASP A 47 -2.44 -24.20 29.07
C ASP A 47 -3.41 -23.68 27.98
N GLU A 48 -3.78 -22.38 28.07
CA GLU A 48 -4.66 -21.72 27.09
C GLU A 48 -3.87 -21.05 25.96
N VAL A 49 -2.53 -21.07 25.98
CA VAL A 49 -1.66 -20.46 24.97
C VAL A 49 -1.11 -21.55 24.04
N ALA A 50 -1.28 -21.37 22.73
CA ALA A 50 -0.83 -22.35 21.73
C ALA A 50 0.58 -22.07 21.19
N SER A 51 0.89 -20.81 20.92
CA SER A 51 2.20 -20.40 20.44
C SER A 51 2.51 -18.96 20.83
N VAL A 52 3.80 -18.67 21.02
CA VAL A 52 4.30 -17.36 21.44
C VAL A 52 5.47 -16.93 20.57
N VAL A 53 5.43 -15.71 20.07
CA VAL A 53 6.55 -15.07 19.38
C VAL A 53 7.12 -13.99 20.28
N ILE A 54 8.41 -14.12 20.61
CA ILE A 54 9.12 -13.23 21.51
C ILE A 54 9.91 -12.22 20.67
N GLU A 55 9.54 -10.94 20.77
CA GLU A 55 10.26 -9.82 20.19
C GLU A 55 11.08 -9.08 21.27
N PRO A 56 11.93 -8.11 20.89
CA PRO A 56 12.71 -7.32 21.85
C PRO A 56 11.84 -6.56 22.86
N THR A 57 10.69 -6.02 22.45
CA THR A 57 9.83 -5.15 23.28
C THR A 57 8.46 -5.75 23.58
N LYS A 58 7.97 -6.67 22.75
CA LYS A 58 6.62 -7.23 22.84
C LYS A 58 6.65 -8.75 22.70
N ILE A 59 5.58 -9.38 23.17
CA ILE A 59 5.31 -10.81 23.04
C ILE A 59 3.97 -10.93 22.33
N TYR A 60 3.94 -11.66 21.23
CA TYR A 60 2.70 -11.99 20.51
C TYR A 60 2.33 -13.43 20.80
N GLY A 61 1.06 -13.68 21.10
CA GLY A 61 0.60 -15.03 21.38
C GLY A 61 -0.72 -15.34 20.70
N VAL A 62 -0.95 -16.62 20.44
CA VAL A 62 -2.23 -17.13 19.94
C VAL A 62 -2.83 -18.06 20.99
N LEU A 63 -4.09 -17.83 21.35
CA LEU A 63 -4.83 -18.71 22.26
C LEU A 63 -5.20 -20.04 21.60
N LYS A 64 -5.17 -21.13 22.38
CA LYS A 64 -5.55 -22.48 22.00
C LYS A 64 -7.03 -22.53 21.60
N LYS A 65 -7.33 -23.27 20.54
CA LYS A 65 -8.71 -23.47 20.08
C LYS A 65 -9.46 -24.33 21.11
N LYS A 66 -10.37 -23.74 21.90
CA LYS A 66 -11.32 -24.53 22.71
C LYS A 66 -12.10 -25.45 21.76
N LYS A 67 -11.90 -26.77 21.90
CA LYS A 67 -12.69 -27.78 21.17
C LYS A 67 -14.14 -27.64 21.68
N SER A 68 -15.06 -27.21 20.84
CA SER A 68 -16.49 -27.29 21.15
C SER A 68 -16.88 -28.76 21.25
N THR A 69 -17.04 -29.27 22.46
CA THR A 69 -17.62 -30.57 22.77
C THR A 69 -19.01 -30.65 22.12
N LYS A 70 -19.13 -31.39 21.01
CA LYS A 70 -20.42 -31.87 20.52
C LYS A 70 -20.89 -32.95 21.50
N GLN A 71 -21.89 -32.61 22.32
CA GLN A 71 -22.81 -33.59 22.88
C GLN A 71 -23.48 -34.34 21.73
N VAL A 72 -23.26 -35.66 21.64
CA VAL A 72 -24.32 -36.65 21.39
C VAL A 72 -23.94 -37.93 22.14
N LYS A 73 -24.94 -38.47 22.81
CA LYS A 73 -25.00 -39.51 23.84
C LYS A 73 -24.32 -40.84 23.51
N SER A 74 -23.82 -41.48 24.59
CA SER A 74 -23.59 -42.91 24.74
C SER A 74 -24.87 -43.73 24.42
N PRO A 75 -24.74 -44.95 23.90
CA PRO A 75 -25.05 -46.07 24.78
C PRO A 75 -24.03 -47.22 24.72
N SER A 76 -23.62 -47.64 25.93
CA SER A 76 -23.51 -49.02 26.42
C SER A 76 -23.04 -50.14 25.49
N LYS A 77 -21.92 -50.79 25.85
CA LYS A 77 -21.90 -52.09 26.58
C LYS A 77 -20.47 -52.70 26.56
N THR A 78 -19.96 -52.92 27.77
CA THR A 78 -19.42 -54.20 28.30
C THR A 78 -18.18 -54.88 27.69
N SER A 79 -17.38 -55.38 28.64
CA SER A 79 -16.32 -56.41 28.59
C SER A 79 -14.90 -55.86 28.36
N ALA A 80 -14.06 -55.75 29.39
CA ALA A 80 -13.47 -56.77 30.27
C ALA A 80 -12.19 -57.38 29.70
N ALA A 81 -11.13 -57.27 30.51
CA ALA A 81 -9.87 -58.03 30.45
C ALA A 81 -9.01 -57.77 29.17
N LYS A 82 -7.68 -57.84 29.18
CA LYS A 82 -6.75 -58.60 30.00
C LYS A 82 -5.36 -57.96 29.89
N LYS A 83 -4.60 -58.15 30.96
CA LYS A 83 -3.24 -57.70 31.25
C LYS A 83 -2.18 -58.16 30.22
N LYS A 84 -1.06 -57.41 30.24
CA LYS A 84 0.35 -57.87 30.44
C LYS A 84 1.28 -57.98 29.22
N ALA A 85 2.44 -57.32 29.39
CA ALA A 85 3.81 -57.71 28.97
C ALA A 85 4.14 -57.67 27.47
N LEU A 86 5.38 -57.46 27.00
CA LEU A 86 6.68 -57.03 27.53
C LEU A 86 7.63 -57.13 26.30
N THR A 87 8.16 -56.00 25.81
CA THR A 87 9.47 -55.77 25.12
C THR A 87 9.90 -56.64 23.90
N PRO A 88 10.90 -56.16 23.11
CA PRO A 88 11.03 -56.44 21.68
C PRO A 88 12.04 -57.55 21.35
N SER A 89 11.88 -58.16 20.18
CA SER A 89 12.91 -58.98 19.52
C SER A 89 13.61 -58.15 18.44
N LYS A 90 14.88 -57.83 18.69
CA LYS A 90 15.90 -57.60 17.65
C LYS A 90 16.56 -58.94 17.38
N THR A 91 16.87 -59.25 16.11
CA THR A 91 18.12 -59.89 15.65
C THR A 91 18.09 -60.00 14.12
N SER A 92 19.12 -59.40 13.50
CA SER A 92 19.90 -59.73 12.28
C SER A 92 19.21 -60.43 11.08
N GLU A 93 19.66 -60.39 9.82
CA GLU A 93 21.00 -60.25 9.25
C GLU A 93 20.89 -60.03 7.72
N ALA A 94 22.03 -60.05 7.03
CA ALA A 94 22.37 -59.32 5.83
C ALA A 94 22.19 -60.05 4.47
N LYS A 95 22.50 -59.27 3.40
CA LYS A 95 23.19 -59.62 2.13
C LYS A 95 22.38 -60.15 0.91
N LYS A 96 22.06 -59.19 0.01
CA LYS A 96 22.63 -58.96 -1.35
C LYS A 96 23.00 -60.17 -2.22
N LYS A 97 22.31 -60.37 -3.36
CA LYS A 97 22.89 -60.34 -4.74
C LYS A 97 21.85 -60.52 -5.87
N THR A 98 22.13 -59.82 -6.95
CA THR A 98 21.41 -59.66 -8.22
C THR A 98 21.91 -60.65 -9.29
N LEU A 99 21.08 -61.01 -10.29
CA LEU A 99 21.33 -61.10 -11.77
C LEU A 99 20.17 -61.93 -12.42
N VAL A 100 19.27 -61.45 -13.32
CA VAL A 100 19.37 -61.09 -14.78
C VAL A 100 19.34 -62.33 -15.72
N PRO A 101 18.78 -62.36 -16.97
CA PRO A 101 17.55 -61.78 -17.60
C PRO A 101 16.91 -62.68 -18.73
N SER A 102 16.15 -62.08 -19.67
CA SER A 102 15.96 -62.46 -21.11
C SER A 102 14.89 -63.54 -21.44
N LYS A 103 14.06 -63.53 -22.50
CA LYS A 103 13.85 -62.79 -23.79
C LYS A 103 12.50 -63.30 -24.38
N THR A 104 11.58 -62.44 -24.87
CA THR A 104 11.20 -62.18 -26.31
C THR A 104 10.19 -63.13 -26.99
N SER A 105 9.27 -62.52 -27.79
CA SER A 105 8.63 -62.99 -29.05
C SER A 105 7.08 -63.02 -29.02
N ALA A 106 6.38 -62.02 -29.56
CA ALA A 106 5.86 -61.88 -30.94
C ALA A 106 4.43 -62.48 -31.12
N ALA A 107 3.41 -61.63 -31.34
CA ALA A 107 2.67 -61.44 -32.62
C ALA A 107 1.68 -62.59 -32.97
N LYS A 108 0.45 -62.45 -33.50
CA LYS A 108 -0.45 -61.37 -33.97
C LYS A 108 -1.63 -62.11 -34.65
N LYS A 109 -2.91 -61.90 -34.30
CA LYS A 109 -4.04 -61.92 -35.29
C LYS A 109 -5.39 -61.48 -34.71
N LYS A 110 -6.06 -60.59 -35.45
CA LYS A 110 -7.43 -60.06 -35.31
C LYS A 110 -8.50 -61.14 -35.58
N ILE A 111 -9.74 -60.93 -35.10
CA ILE A 111 -10.97 -60.63 -35.88
C ILE A 111 -12.16 -60.46 -34.88
N ALA A 112 -13.12 -59.60 -35.25
CA ALA A 112 -14.19 -59.02 -34.44
C ALA A 112 -15.57 -59.71 -34.58
N ALA A 113 -16.45 -59.57 -33.59
CA ALA A 113 -17.93 -59.45 -33.70
C ALA A 113 -18.55 -59.07 -32.33
N ALA A 114 -19.54 -58.18 -32.31
CA ALA A 114 -20.14 -57.50 -31.12
C ALA A 114 -21.57 -58.02 -30.77
N PRO A 115 -22.38 -57.33 -29.92
CA PRO A 115 -22.53 -57.39 -28.45
C PRO A 115 -23.93 -57.95 -28.01
N PRO A 116 -24.34 -57.95 -26.70
CA PRO A 116 -25.18 -56.83 -26.23
C PRO A 116 -25.06 -56.46 -24.73
N LYS A 117 -25.65 -55.30 -24.41
CA LYS A 117 -25.83 -54.62 -23.11
C LYS A 117 -26.51 -55.49 -22.03
N ALA A 118 -26.11 -55.33 -20.77
CA ALA A 118 -27.01 -55.01 -19.63
C ALA A 118 -26.22 -54.82 -18.31
N GLU A 119 -26.44 -53.67 -17.68
CA GLU A 119 -26.50 -53.42 -16.23
C GLU A 119 -25.49 -54.09 -15.28
N ALA A 120 -24.48 -53.31 -14.90
CA ALA A 120 -24.01 -53.27 -13.51
C ALA A 120 -23.53 -51.86 -13.21
N SER A 121 -24.47 -50.96 -12.91
CA SER A 121 -24.23 -49.63 -12.39
C SER A 121 -23.60 -49.72 -10.99
N LYS A 122 -22.30 -50.03 -10.93
CA LYS A 122 -21.47 -49.60 -9.82
C LYS A 122 -21.66 -48.10 -9.72
N LYS A 123 -22.34 -47.65 -8.67
CA LYS A 123 -22.32 -46.26 -8.20
C LYS A 123 -20.87 -45.91 -7.90
N ILE A 124 -20.12 -45.57 -8.94
CA ILE A 124 -18.86 -44.85 -8.83
C ILE A 124 -19.30 -43.53 -8.21
N ILE A 125 -19.04 -43.39 -6.92
CA ILE A 125 -19.20 -42.13 -6.20
C ILE A 125 -18.41 -41.11 -7.02
N ALA A 126 -19.13 -40.22 -7.71
CA ALA A 126 -18.51 -39.20 -8.53
C ALA A 126 -17.48 -38.45 -7.66
N PRO A 127 -16.25 -38.21 -8.14
CA PRO A 127 -15.29 -37.39 -7.41
C PRO A 127 -15.97 -36.06 -7.07
N HIS A 128 -15.85 -35.67 -5.81
CA HIS A 128 -16.51 -34.50 -5.21
C HIS A 128 -16.46 -33.28 -6.15
N LYS A 129 -17.58 -32.56 -6.29
CA LYS A 129 -17.72 -31.30 -7.06
C LYS A 129 -16.91 -30.15 -6.46
N GLU A 130 -15.62 -30.32 -6.27
CA GLU A 130 -14.71 -29.25 -5.88
C GLU A 130 -13.56 -29.20 -6.87
N THR A 131 -13.51 -28.13 -7.67
CA THR A 131 -12.40 -27.88 -8.58
C THR A 131 -11.13 -27.59 -7.79
N PRO A 132 -9.96 -28.15 -8.18
CA PRO A 132 -8.72 -28.01 -7.42
C PRO A 132 -8.24 -26.55 -7.29
N TRP A 133 -8.71 -25.67 -8.19
CA TRP A 133 -8.33 -24.26 -8.26
C TRP A 133 -9.26 -23.30 -7.50
N ARG A 134 -10.32 -23.80 -6.83
CA ARG A 134 -11.29 -22.92 -6.16
C ARG A 134 -10.74 -22.39 -4.82
N LEU A 135 -10.23 -21.16 -4.85
CA LEU A 135 -9.86 -20.41 -3.65
C LEU A 135 -11.11 -20.09 -2.82
N LYS A 136 -11.22 -20.68 -1.62
CA LYS A 136 -12.37 -20.50 -0.71
C LYS A 136 -12.19 -19.25 0.16
N PHE A 137 -12.17 -18.06 -0.45
CA PHE A 137 -11.91 -16.78 0.24
C PHE A 137 -12.80 -16.56 1.48
N GLY A 138 -14.11 -16.84 1.39
CA GLY A 138 -15.01 -16.67 2.54
C GLY A 138 -14.73 -17.59 3.73
N LYS A 139 -14.10 -18.76 3.52
CA LYS A 139 -13.66 -19.63 4.62
C LYS A 139 -12.34 -19.12 5.21
N MET A 140 -11.47 -18.59 4.38
CA MET A 140 -10.18 -18.02 4.79
C MET A 140 -10.38 -16.74 5.61
N GLU A 141 -11.29 -15.87 5.20
CA GLU A 141 -11.63 -14.63 5.91
C GLU A 141 -12.23 -14.92 7.29
N LYS A 142 -13.19 -15.86 7.38
CA LYS A 142 -13.74 -16.31 8.67
C LYS A 142 -12.66 -16.87 9.59
N ARG A 143 -11.75 -17.67 9.04
CA ARG A 143 -10.61 -18.22 9.81
C ARG A 143 -9.67 -17.10 10.27
N ASN A 144 -9.37 -16.13 9.41
CA ASN A 144 -8.51 -15.00 9.74
C ASN A 144 -9.13 -14.14 10.86
N LYS A 145 -10.43 -13.89 10.78
CA LYS A 145 -11.19 -13.17 11.83
C LYS A 145 -11.20 -13.93 13.16
N GLU A 146 -11.29 -15.27 13.12
CA GLU A 146 -11.14 -16.10 14.33
C GLU A 146 -9.72 -16.06 14.91
N LEU A 147 -8.69 -16.05 14.05
CA LEU A 147 -7.29 -15.97 14.47
C LEU A 147 -7.00 -14.61 15.11
N GLN A 148 -7.41 -13.50 14.48
CA GLN A 148 -7.27 -12.17 15.05
C GLN A 148 -8.00 -12.01 16.40
N LYS A 149 -9.11 -12.72 16.60
CA LYS A 149 -9.81 -12.73 17.91
C LYS A 149 -9.02 -13.47 19.01
N ARG A 150 -8.11 -14.37 18.63
CA ARG A 150 -7.29 -15.19 19.53
C ARG A 150 -5.87 -14.66 19.69
N GLU A 151 -5.47 -13.72 18.84
CA GLU A 151 -4.20 -13.02 18.94
C GLU A 151 -4.25 -12.01 20.09
N PHE A 152 -3.18 -11.98 20.86
CA PHE A 152 -2.97 -10.99 21.89
C PHE A 152 -1.53 -10.51 21.87
N THR A 153 -1.33 -9.29 22.36
CA THR A 153 -0.02 -8.69 22.51
C THR A 153 0.21 -8.36 23.98
N VAL A 154 1.43 -8.62 24.44
CA VAL A 154 1.87 -8.36 25.81
C VAL A 154 3.19 -7.61 25.75
N VAL A 155 3.40 -6.64 26.63
CA VAL A 155 4.72 -6.02 26.79
C VAL A 155 5.68 -7.03 27.43
N ARG A 156 6.88 -7.17 26.87
CA ARG A 156 7.87 -8.11 27.37
C ARG A 156 8.50 -7.57 28.67
N LEU A 157 8.42 -8.34 29.75
CA LEU A 157 9.21 -8.14 30.96
C LEU A 157 10.44 -9.07 30.95
N LYS A 158 11.56 -8.60 31.51
CA LYS A 158 12.80 -9.38 31.60
C LYS A 158 12.68 -10.40 32.73
N ASP A 159 12.07 -11.54 32.42
CA ASP A 159 11.91 -12.65 33.35
C ASP A 159 12.78 -13.82 32.93
N ASN A 160 13.69 -14.25 33.81
CA ASN A 160 14.57 -15.38 33.52
C ASN A 160 13.82 -16.73 33.52
N GLN A 161 12.70 -16.83 34.23
CA GLN A 161 11.92 -18.08 34.35
C GLN A 161 10.90 -18.30 33.23
N LEU A 162 10.59 -17.26 32.44
CA LEU A 162 9.52 -17.33 31.43
C LEU A 162 9.75 -18.43 30.38
N LEU A 163 11.00 -18.60 29.94
CA LEU A 163 11.33 -19.63 28.95
C LEU A 163 11.10 -21.04 29.50
N GLN A 164 11.43 -21.24 30.78
CA GLN A 164 11.24 -22.52 31.45
C GLN A 164 9.76 -22.83 31.66
N ASP A 165 8.94 -21.83 31.98
CA ASP A 165 7.50 -21.98 32.13
C ASP A 165 6.80 -22.26 30.79
N LEU A 166 7.24 -21.61 29.71
CA LEU A 166 6.73 -21.89 28.35
C LEU A 166 7.09 -23.32 27.92
N GLN A 167 8.31 -23.77 28.22
CA GLN A 167 8.78 -25.10 27.89
C GLN A 167 8.06 -26.19 28.71
N SER A 168 7.81 -25.97 30.01
CA SER A 168 7.11 -26.94 30.87
C SER A 168 5.65 -27.14 30.46
N HIS A 169 5.01 -26.10 29.92
CA HIS A 169 3.64 -26.16 29.40
C HIS A 169 3.57 -26.54 27.90
N GLY A 170 4.71 -26.85 27.27
CA GLY A 170 4.76 -27.31 25.88
C GLY A 170 4.33 -26.25 24.85
N VAL A 171 4.51 -24.96 25.15
CA VAL A 171 4.17 -23.85 24.25
C VAL A 171 5.27 -23.69 23.19
N ASP A 172 4.92 -23.68 21.89
CA ASP A 172 5.88 -23.39 20.82
C ASP A 172 6.27 -21.91 20.89
N TYR A 173 7.53 -21.63 21.23
CA TYR A 173 8.06 -20.26 21.30
C TYR A 173 9.14 -20.01 20.24
N ARG A 174 9.08 -18.84 19.60
CA ARG A 174 10.06 -18.44 18.57
C ARG A 174 10.53 -17.01 18.78
N GLY A 175 11.84 -16.78 18.63
CA GLY A 175 12.40 -15.45 18.53
C GLY A 175 12.26 -14.91 17.12
N LYS A 176 11.72 -13.70 16.96
CA LYS A 176 11.78 -12.95 15.70
C LYS A 176 12.41 -11.60 15.96
N LEU A 177 13.37 -11.24 15.10
CA LEU A 177 13.85 -9.88 14.99
C LEU A 177 13.11 -9.25 13.80
N GLU A 178 12.01 -8.56 14.07
CA GLU A 178 11.41 -7.70 13.05
C GLU A 178 12.24 -6.43 12.94
N SER A 179 13.03 -6.33 11.86
CA SER A 179 13.75 -5.11 11.53
C SER A 179 12.81 -4.15 10.78
N ASN A 180 11.98 -3.42 11.53
CA ASN A 180 11.09 -2.39 10.96
C ASN A 180 11.86 -1.15 10.45
N TRP A 181 13.20 -1.16 10.47
CA TRP A 181 14.00 0.01 10.11
C TRP A 181 13.81 0.46 8.66
N LEU A 182 13.79 -0.46 7.68
CA LEU A 182 13.49 -0.09 6.28
C LEU A 182 12.09 0.48 6.16
N LYS A 183 11.09 -0.23 6.72
CA LYS A 183 9.69 0.20 6.63
C LYS A 183 9.53 1.59 7.25
N ASN A 184 10.09 1.82 8.43
CA ASN A 184 10.07 3.12 9.10
C ASN A 184 10.85 4.18 8.31
N PHE A 185 12.00 3.84 7.73
CA PHE A 185 12.79 4.75 6.91
C PHE A 185 12.01 5.22 5.67
N PHE A 186 11.43 4.29 4.92
CA PHE A 186 10.64 4.64 3.74
C PHE A 186 9.36 5.38 4.15
N PHE A 187 8.56 4.86 5.08
CA PHE A 187 7.30 5.50 5.44
C PHE A 187 7.49 6.87 6.10
N ASN A 188 8.48 7.02 6.97
CA ASN A 188 8.66 8.26 7.71
C ASN A 188 9.52 9.29 6.97
N TRP A 189 10.38 8.87 6.03
CA TRP A 189 11.27 9.79 5.32
C TRP A 189 10.95 9.92 3.83
N ILE A 190 10.75 8.80 3.12
CA ILE A 190 10.49 8.84 1.66
C ILE A 190 9.10 9.39 1.35
N ILE A 191 8.08 9.06 2.15
CA ILE A 191 6.71 9.51 1.87
C ILE A 191 6.61 11.03 2.06
N PRO A 192 7.04 11.63 3.18
CA PRO A 192 6.98 13.09 3.34
C PRO A 192 7.84 13.83 2.33
N LEU A 193 9.07 13.35 2.05
CA LEU A 193 9.93 13.94 1.03
C LEU A 193 9.36 13.79 -0.38
N GLY A 194 8.74 12.65 -0.68
CA GLY A 194 8.09 12.39 -1.97
C GLY A 194 6.88 13.28 -2.19
N ILE A 195 6.06 13.49 -1.16
CA ILE A 195 4.94 14.44 -1.19
C ILE A 195 5.46 15.87 -1.38
N LEU A 196 6.49 16.27 -0.63
CA LEU A 196 7.11 17.58 -0.78
C LEU A 196 7.68 17.78 -2.19
N PHE A 197 8.35 16.76 -2.73
CA PHE A 197 8.89 16.77 -4.08
C PHE A 197 7.78 16.87 -5.13
N LEU A 198 6.67 16.15 -4.97
CA LEU A 198 5.50 16.25 -5.84
C LEU A 198 4.89 17.65 -5.82
N ILE A 199 4.75 18.25 -4.63
CA ILE A 199 4.27 19.63 -4.49
C ILE A 199 5.24 20.59 -5.17
N TRP A 200 6.55 20.40 -4.99
CA TRP A 200 7.57 21.24 -5.62
C TRP A 200 7.52 21.13 -7.14
N VAL A 201 7.53 19.92 -7.70
CA VAL A 201 7.38 19.70 -9.15
C VAL A 201 6.07 20.29 -9.66
N PHE A 202 4.96 20.13 -8.94
CA PHE A 202 3.68 20.72 -9.33
C PHE A 202 3.70 22.26 -9.33
N LEU A 203 4.31 22.89 -8.34
CA LEU A 203 4.46 24.35 -8.26
C LEU A 203 5.32 24.88 -9.40
N PHE A 204 6.44 24.22 -9.69
CA PHE A 204 7.35 24.60 -10.77
C PHE A 204 6.76 24.31 -12.15
N ALA A 205 6.06 23.19 -12.31
CA ALA A 205 5.33 22.87 -13.54
C ALA A 205 4.18 23.87 -13.80
N LYS A 206 3.64 24.50 -12.76
CA LYS A 206 2.61 25.54 -12.88
C LYS A 206 3.19 26.93 -13.18
N MET A 207 4.46 27.18 -12.86
CA MET A 207 5.13 28.42 -13.26
C MET A 207 5.44 28.37 -14.76
N LYS A 208 4.83 29.27 -15.55
CA LYS A 208 5.16 29.43 -16.96
C LYS A 208 6.68 29.72 -17.08
N PRO A 209 7.45 28.98 -17.91
CA PRO A 209 8.85 29.31 -18.17
C PRO A 209 8.91 30.74 -18.74
N GLY A 210 9.43 31.69 -17.95
CA GLY A 210 9.46 33.12 -18.28
C GLY A 210 8.58 34.05 -17.42
N ALA A 211 7.65 33.50 -16.62
CA ALA A 211 6.84 34.26 -15.65
C ALA A 211 7.43 34.25 -14.23
N GLY A 212 8.71 33.90 -14.11
CA GLY A 212 9.44 33.88 -12.85
C GLY A 212 9.89 35.27 -12.39
N MET A 213 10.19 35.34 -11.10
CA MET A 213 10.71 36.48 -10.33
C MET A 213 11.82 37.31 -10.99
N LEU A 214 12.46 36.82 -12.07
CA LEU A 214 13.44 37.54 -12.89
C LEU A 214 12.88 38.77 -13.65
N ASN A 215 11.55 38.91 -13.73
CA ASN A 215 10.88 40.12 -14.22
C ASN A 215 10.37 41.04 -13.09
N VAL A 216 10.49 40.64 -11.82
CA VAL A 216 10.18 41.51 -10.66
C VAL A 216 11.31 42.52 -10.55
N GLY A 217 11.11 43.70 -11.12
CA GLY A 217 12.11 44.78 -11.14
C GLY A 217 12.46 45.28 -12.55
N LYS A 218 12.10 44.54 -13.60
CA LYS A 218 12.16 45.08 -14.96
C LYS A 218 10.91 45.90 -15.21
N SER A 219 11.11 47.20 -15.47
CA SER A 219 10.07 48.13 -15.91
C SER A 219 9.18 47.47 -16.97
N LYS A 220 7.85 47.45 -16.74
CA LYS A 220 6.86 47.03 -17.75
C LYS A 220 6.68 48.10 -18.84
N ALA A 221 7.76 48.73 -19.29
CA ALA A 221 7.71 49.63 -20.43
C ALA A 221 7.33 48.80 -21.65
N LYS A 222 6.08 48.95 -22.10
CA LYS A 222 5.69 48.52 -23.44
C LYS A 222 6.44 49.43 -24.39
N ILE A 223 7.45 48.89 -25.06
CA ILE A 223 8.02 49.53 -26.23
C ILE A 223 6.93 49.44 -27.29
N TYR A 224 6.17 50.52 -27.46
CA TYR A 224 5.37 50.71 -28.66
C TYR A 224 6.38 50.89 -29.78
N GLN A 225 6.68 49.81 -30.50
CA GLN A 225 7.20 49.98 -31.84
C GLN A 225 6.09 50.72 -32.57
N VAL A 226 6.36 51.95 -32.98
CA VAL A 226 5.39 52.74 -33.73
C VAL A 226 5.14 51.97 -35.02
N ASP A 227 4.03 51.23 -35.07
CA ASP A 227 3.57 50.57 -36.28
C ASP A 227 3.48 51.67 -37.34
N ALA A 228 4.31 51.59 -38.39
CA ALA A 228 4.39 52.62 -39.42
C ALA A 228 3.05 52.90 -40.12
N SER A 229 2.08 51.99 -39.98
CA SER A 229 0.72 52.05 -40.47
C SER A 229 -0.25 52.86 -39.59
N LYS A 230 0.10 53.20 -38.34
CA LYS A 230 -0.78 53.92 -37.41
C LYS A 230 -0.21 55.31 -37.07
N LYS A 231 -0.15 56.16 -38.09
CA LYS A 231 0.20 57.58 -37.96
C LYS A 231 -1.07 58.36 -37.63
N VAL A 232 -1.07 59.07 -36.50
CA VAL A 232 -2.13 60.00 -36.11
C VAL A 232 -1.54 61.40 -36.18
N THR A 233 -2.28 62.34 -36.73
CA THR A 233 -1.87 63.74 -36.90
C THR A 233 -2.77 64.67 -36.10
N PHE A 234 -2.40 65.95 -36.00
CA PHE A 234 -3.22 66.96 -35.31
C PHE A 234 -4.56 67.21 -36.00
N GLU A 235 -4.70 66.85 -37.28
CA GLU A 235 -5.96 66.95 -38.04
C GLU A 235 -6.99 65.92 -37.55
N ASP A 236 -6.54 64.83 -36.91
CA ASP A 236 -7.39 63.77 -36.37
C ASP A 236 -7.92 64.10 -34.95
N VAL A 237 -7.60 65.28 -34.41
CA VAL A 237 -7.98 65.73 -33.06
C VAL A 237 -9.04 66.83 -33.17
N ALA A 238 -10.27 66.54 -32.75
CA ALA A 238 -11.37 67.49 -32.80
C ALA A 238 -11.74 68.04 -31.41
N GLY A 239 -12.00 69.35 -31.34
CA GLY A 239 -12.67 69.99 -30.20
C GLY A 239 -11.79 70.45 -29.05
N ILE A 240 -10.45 70.46 -29.21
CA ILE A 240 -9.50 70.91 -28.17
C ILE A 240 -8.36 71.73 -28.80
N ASP A 241 -8.69 72.87 -29.39
CA ASP A 241 -7.73 73.69 -30.13
C ASP A 241 -6.63 74.29 -29.22
N GLU A 242 -6.99 74.71 -28.01
CA GLU A 242 -6.05 75.27 -27.02
C GLU A 242 -4.95 74.27 -26.63
N ALA A 243 -5.31 73.03 -26.29
CA ALA A 243 -4.32 72.01 -25.94
C ALA A 243 -3.50 71.53 -27.15
N VAL A 244 -4.09 71.54 -28.35
CA VAL A 244 -3.34 71.26 -29.58
C VAL A 244 -2.28 72.32 -29.82
N GLU A 245 -2.55 73.59 -29.53
CA GLU A 245 -1.58 74.68 -29.65
C GLU A 245 -0.43 74.55 -28.65
N GLU A 246 -0.71 74.22 -27.39
CA GLU A 246 0.32 73.91 -26.39
C GLU A 246 1.22 72.73 -26.81
N VAL A 247 0.63 71.65 -27.34
CA VAL A 247 1.38 70.48 -27.79
C VAL A 247 2.16 70.75 -29.09
N LYS A 248 1.68 71.65 -29.95
CA LYS A 248 2.43 72.08 -31.15
C LYS A 248 3.75 72.73 -30.78
N GLU A 249 3.80 73.53 -29.71
CA GLU A 249 5.06 74.12 -29.21
C GLU A 249 6.05 73.02 -28.79
N VAL A 250 5.57 71.99 -28.10
CA VAL A 250 6.38 70.82 -27.70
C VAL A 250 6.89 70.08 -28.94
N VAL A 251 6.04 69.86 -29.94
CA VAL A 251 6.44 69.20 -31.19
C VAL A 251 7.45 70.02 -31.98
N ASP A 252 7.29 71.34 -32.06
CA ASP A 252 8.23 72.22 -32.75
C ASP A 252 9.57 72.33 -32.02
N TYR A 253 9.56 72.29 -30.68
CA TYR A 253 10.78 72.11 -29.89
C TYR A 253 11.48 70.79 -30.22
N LEU A 254 10.74 69.69 -30.37
CA LEU A 254 11.32 68.38 -30.72
C LEU A 254 11.87 68.34 -32.15
N LYS A 255 11.31 69.11 -33.09
CA LYS A 255 11.83 69.26 -34.46
C LYS A 255 13.09 70.12 -34.51
N GLU A 256 13.12 71.26 -33.81
CA GLU A 256 14.21 72.24 -33.85
C GLU A 256 14.74 72.63 -32.45
N PRO A 257 15.26 71.69 -31.65
CA PRO A 257 15.59 71.95 -30.24
C PRO A 257 16.64 73.05 -30.07
N LYS A 258 17.58 73.19 -31.03
CA LYS A 258 18.66 74.17 -30.99
C LYS A 258 18.15 75.62 -30.94
N LYS A 259 17.05 75.92 -31.64
CA LYS A 259 16.46 77.27 -31.71
C LYS A 259 15.95 77.69 -30.33
N TYR A 260 15.25 76.79 -29.65
CA TYR A 260 14.65 77.03 -28.35
C TYR A 260 15.67 76.97 -27.21
N THR A 261 16.64 76.05 -27.25
CA THR A 261 17.72 76.00 -26.25
C THR A 261 18.60 77.24 -26.28
N ARG A 262 18.84 77.85 -27.46
CA ARG A 262 19.59 79.11 -27.59
C ARG A 262 18.91 80.28 -26.87
N LEU A 263 17.59 80.27 -26.79
CA LEU A 263 16.78 81.26 -26.07
C LEU A 263 16.60 80.91 -24.58
N GLY A 264 17.19 79.79 -24.12
CA GLY A 264 17.09 79.34 -22.73
C GLY A 264 15.76 78.64 -22.38
N ALA A 265 14.91 78.35 -23.36
CA ALA A 265 13.66 77.64 -23.13
C ALA A 265 13.92 76.20 -22.65
N LYS A 266 13.17 75.76 -21.64
CA LYS A 266 13.23 74.41 -21.08
C LYS A 266 11.90 73.71 -21.30
N LEU A 267 11.94 72.47 -21.78
CA LEU A 267 10.74 71.68 -21.99
C LEU A 267 10.11 71.30 -20.63
N PRO A 268 8.78 71.43 -20.47
CA PRO A 268 8.08 70.88 -19.31
C PRO A 268 8.30 69.35 -19.24
N LYS A 269 8.47 68.82 -18.02
CA LYS A 269 8.77 67.41 -17.75
C LYS A 269 7.54 66.60 -17.43
#